data_AF-A0A453A5R1-F1
#
_entry.id   AF-A0A453A5R1-F1
#
_cell.length_a   1.000
_cell.length_b   1.000
_cell.length_c   1.000
_cell.angle_alpha   90.00
_cell.angle_beta   90.00
_cell.angle_gamma   90.00
#
_symmetry.space_group_name_H-M   'P 1'
#
loop_
_entity.id
_entity.type
_entity.pdbx_description
1 polymer ?
#
loop_
_entity_poly.entity_id
_entity_poly.type
_entity_poly.pdbx_seq_one_letter_code
_entity_poly.pdbx_strand_id
1 'polypeptide(L)'
;LGRAASVRAFVKRGEESGHVRLSLRSQDQGRDIGITRKIDTNNKSEWLLDGATVPKKDIIDVINKFNIQINNLTQFLPQDRVCEFAKLTPIQLLEETEKAVGDPNLPVQHRQLIEWSKELRNLQVAVKQKEQTLNNLKALNAEQEKDVQRVRQRDKLLKKAELMKKKLPWLKYDAKKEQFQKVQEEEKIFKKKMDDAAKIWQDAKAPIEGLKKEKTTITSSMKKITNQINQNTNKRREVTDDEIQLSARLKTTLDDIEHLKRHEKNLQQKISKAKEGLAAAEREFQDLQPYEPPRDEMTQLTNDIGHKICGINDLKQRRKEKEWQLSQERENLRKCSDRYPSSLSTTIYTISDITNARSLQADADGK
;
A
#
# COMPACT_ATOMS: atom_id res chain seq x y z
N LEU A 1 -62.69 115.98 -34.52
CA LEU A 1 -62.69 117.34 -35.10
C LEU A 1 -61.69 118.27 -34.40
N GLY A 2 -61.81 118.58 -33.10
CA GLY A 2 -60.77 119.34 -32.37
C GLY A 2 -60.60 120.83 -32.73
N ARG A 3 -61.39 121.35 -33.69
CA ARG A 3 -61.31 122.72 -34.23
C ARG A 3 -61.46 123.87 -33.22
N ALA A 4 -61.94 123.60 -32.01
CA ALA A 4 -61.95 124.56 -30.90
C ALA A 4 -61.89 123.83 -29.55
N ALA A 5 -61.23 124.43 -28.56
CA ALA A 5 -61.04 123.87 -27.22
C ALA A 5 -62.23 124.06 -26.26
N SER A 6 -63.22 124.89 -26.60
CA SER A 6 -64.40 125.16 -25.75
C SER A 6 -65.67 125.26 -26.60
N VAL A 7 -66.80 124.80 -26.06
CA VAL A 7 -68.04 124.65 -26.84
C VAL A 7 -68.68 126.01 -27.16
N ARG A 8 -68.50 127.01 -26.30
CA ARG A 8 -68.91 128.41 -26.55
C ARG A 8 -68.36 129.01 -27.85
N ALA A 9 -67.22 128.51 -28.34
CA ALA A 9 -66.60 128.99 -29.59
C ALA A 9 -67.41 128.68 -30.86
N PHE A 10 -68.45 127.83 -30.75
CA PHE A 10 -69.40 127.55 -31.83
C PHE A 10 -70.67 128.42 -31.76
N VAL A 11 -70.79 129.33 -30.77
CA VAL A 11 -71.87 130.34 -30.73
C VAL A 11 -71.46 131.55 -31.58
N LYS A 12 -72.41 132.12 -32.34
CA LYS A 12 -72.19 133.33 -33.13
C LYS A 12 -71.85 134.50 -32.19
N ARG A 13 -70.82 135.30 -32.55
CA ARG A 13 -70.44 136.49 -31.77
C ARG A 13 -71.62 137.45 -31.66
N GLY A 14 -71.96 137.85 -30.43
CA GLY A 14 -73.10 138.72 -30.12
C GLY A 14 -74.38 137.99 -29.70
N GLU A 15 -74.45 136.66 -29.83
CA GLU A 15 -75.60 135.85 -29.38
C GLU A 15 -75.28 135.16 -28.04
N GLU A 16 -76.28 135.01 -27.16
CA GLU A 16 -76.13 134.31 -25.88
C GLU A 16 -76.09 132.77 -26.03
N SER A 17 -76.81 132.24 -27.03
CA SER A 17 -76.86 130.81 -27.32
C SER A 17 -77.09 130.55 -28.82
N GLY A 18 -76.75 129.33 -29.26
CA GLY A 18 -77.01 128.84 -30.61
C GLY A 18 -77.59 127.43 -30.58
N HIS A 19 -78.18 126.98 -31.68
CA HIS A 19 -78.62 125.60 -31.82
C HIS A 19 -78.41 125.09 -33.24
N VAL A 20 -78.25 123.77 -33.37
CA VAL A 20 -78.19 123.05 -34.64
C VAL A 20 -79.27 121.97 -34.60
N ARG A 21 -80.18 121.97 -35.57
CA ARG A 21 -81.21 120.95 -35.74
C ARG A 21 -80.92 120.11 -36.99
N LEU A 22 -80.97 118.81 -36.83
CA LEU A 22 -80.89 117.78 -37.86
C LEU A 22 -82.23 117.04 -37.89
N SER A 23 -82.78 116.84 -39.09
CA SER A 23 -83.96 115.97 -39.28
C SER A 23 -83.51 114.71 -40.02
N LEU A 24 -83.66 113.54 -39.39
CA LEU A 24 -83.39 112.24 -39.97
C LEU A 24 -84.70 111.60 -40.43
N ARG A 25 -84.82 111.33 -41.73
CA ARG A 25 -85.96 110.59 -42.30
C ARG A 25 -85.67 109.10 -42.24
N SER A 26 -86.57 108.33 -41.64
CA SER A 26 -86.55 106.87 -41.76
C SER A 26 -87.20 106.45 -43.09
N GLN A 27 -86.78 105.31 -43.64
CA GLN A 27 -87.36 104.75 -44.87
C GLN A 27 -88.68 104.01 -44.59
N ASP A 28 -88.82 103.44 -43.38
CA ASP A 28 -89.97 102.61 -42.97
C ASP A 28 -90.98 103.33 -42.07
N GLN A 29 -90.67 104.54 -41.61
CA GLN A 29 -91.54 105.31 -40.71
C GLN A 29 -91.74 106.74 -41.22
N GLY A 30 -92.99 107.10 -41.51
CA GLY A 30 -93.41 108.41 -42.03
C GLY A 30 -93.33 109.58 -41.03
N ARG A 31 -92.35 109.56 -40.12
CA ARG A 31 -92.07 110.63 -39.15
C ARG A 31 -90.57 110.90 -39.14
N ASP A 32 -90.21 112.13 -39.49
CA ASP A 32 -88.82 112.61 -39.40
C ASP A 32 -88.41 112.81 -37.93
N ILE A 33 -87.28 112.24 -37.54
CA ILE A 33 -86.71 112.36 -36.19
C ILE A 33 -85.88 113.63 -36.10
N GLY A 34 -86.27 114.55 -35.21
CA GLY A 34 -85.63 115.84 -35.01
C GLY A 34 -84.59 115.82 -33.88
N ILE A 35 -83.32 115.65 -34.23
CA ILE A 35 -82.19 115.78 -33.29
C ILE A 35 -81.78 117.26 -33.23
N THR A 36 -81.88 117.89 -32.06
CA THR A 36 -81.44 119.27 -31.85
C THR A 36 -80.36 119.33 -30.78
N ARG A 37 -79.27 120.04 -31.05
CA ARG A 37 -78.23 120.37 -30.07
C ARG A 37 -78.27 121.86 -29.77
N LYS A 38 -78.47 122.25 -28.51
CA LYS A 38 -78.37 123.63 -28.04
C LYS A 38 -77.02 123.86 -27.36
N ILE A 39 -76.40 125.00 -27.61
CA ILE A 39 -75.09 125.40 -27.06
C ILE A 39 -75.21 126.81 -26.50
N ASP A 40 -74.67 127.00 -25.29
CA ASP A 40 -74.67 128.25 -24.55
C ASP A 40 -73.25 128.84 -24.49
N THR A 41 -73.15 130.17 -24.42
CA THR A 41 -71.90 130.90 -24.12
C THR A 41 -71.27 130.45 -22.79
N ASN A 42 -72.07 129.98 -21.84
CA ASN A 42 -71.62 129.34 -20.59
C ASN A 42 -70.98 127.94 -20.76
N ASN A 43 -70.65 127.52 -22.00
CA ASN A 43 -70.22 126.17 -22.39
C ASN A 43 -71.22 125.03 -22.12
N LYS A 44 -72.43 125.33 -21.63
CA LYS A 44 -73.51 124.34 -21.50
C LYS A 44 -73.86 123.81 -22.89
N SER A 45 -74.03 122.49 -23.00
CA SER A 45 -74.46 121.84 -24.24
C SER A 45 -75.59 120.88 -23.92
N GLU A 46 -76.78 121.18 -24.42
CA GLU A 46 -77.99 120.38 -24.25
C GLU A 46 -78.32 119.65 -25.55
N TRP A 47 -79.02 118.53 -25.40
CA TRP A 47 -79.35 117.60 -26.46
C TRP A 47 -80.84 117.29 -26.36
N LEU A 48 -81.55 117.40 -27.48
CA LEU A 48 -82.99 117.22 -27.56
C LEU A 48 -83.32 116.27 -28.71
N LEU A 49 -84.26 115.36 -28.48
CA LEU A 49 -84.80 114.42 -29.45
C LEU A 49 -86.32 114.67 -29.54
N ASP A 50 -86.80 115.05 -30.73
CA ASP A 50 -88.19 115.46 -30.98
C ASP A 50 -88.70 116.58 -30.03
N GLY A 51 -87.77 117.36 -29.47
CA GLY A 51 -88.05 118.44 -28.51
C GLY A 51 -87.93 118.07 -27.03
N ALA A 52 -87.79 116.79 -26.68
CA ALA A 52 -87.53 116.34 -25.32
C ALA A 52 -86.02 116.31 -25.03
N THR A 53 -85.59 116.87 -23.89
CA THR A 53 -84.17 116.86 -23.48
C THR A 53 -83.74 115.45 -23.10
N VAL A 54 -82.67 114.95 -23.72
CA VAL A 54 -82.14 113.58 -23.55
C VAL A 54 -80.62 113.60 -23.31
N PRO A 55 -80.06 112.59 -22.61
CA PRO A 55 -78.61 112.46 -22.50
C PRO A 55 -77.97 112.14 -23.85
N LYS A 56 -76.68 112.50 -24.01
CA LYS A 56 -75.90 112.24 -25.23
C LYS A 56 -75.90 110.75 -25.65
N LYS A 57 -76.01 109.82 -24.69
CA LYS A 57 -76.00 108.38 -24.94
C LYS A 57 -77.16 107.97 -25.85
N ASP A 58 -78.37 108.38 -25.53
CA ASP A 58 -79.59 107.97 -26.24
C ASP A 58 -79.57 108.46 -27.69
N ILE A 59 -78.96 109.62 -27.95
CA ILE A 59 -78.71 110.13 -29.30
C ILE A 59 -77.65 109.30 -30.04
N ILE A 60 -76.59 108.83 -29.37
CA ILE A 60 -75.66 107.87 -29.97
C ILE A 60 -76.39 106.56 -30.29
N ASP A 61 -77.24 106.06 -29.40
CA ASP A 61 -78.01 104.83 -29.60
C ASP A 61 -79.06 104.96 -30.71
N VAL A 62 -79.59 106.17 -30.98
CA VAL A 62 -80.40 106.48 -32.19
C VAL A 62 -79.52 106.53 -33.45
N ILE A 63 -78.40 107.24 -33.41
CA ILE A 63 -77.45 107.39 -34.54
C ILE A 63 -76.88 106.03 -34.98
N ASN A 64 -76.62 105.13 -34.03
CA ASN A 64 -76.19 103.76 -34.29
C ASN A 64 -77.26 102.92 -35.02
N LYS A 65 -78.55 103.14 -34.77
CA LYS A 65 -79.64 102.44 -35.49
C LYS A 65 -79.73 102.81 -36.97
N PHE A 66 -79.27 104.00 -37.35
CA PHE A 66 -79.10 104.41 -38.74
C PHE A 66 -77.74 104.00 -39.35
N ASN A 67 -76.93 103.23 -38.62
CA ASN A 67 -75.54 102.87 -38.97
C ASN A 67 -74.62 104.07 -39.29
N ILE A 68 -74.81 105.20 -38.61
CA ILE A 68 -74.04 106.44 -38.82
C ILE A 68 -72.87 106.50 -37.81
N GLN A 69 -71.68 106.11 -38.26
CA GLN A 69 -70.46 105.98 -37.48
C GLN A 69 -69.61 107.26 -37.56
N ILE A 70 -70.02 108.30 -36.81
CA ILE A 70 -69.34 109.63 -36.77
C ILE A 70 -67.84 109.55 -36.41
N ASN A 71 -67.39 108.46 -35.79
CA ASN A 71 -65.98 108.23 -35.43
C ASN A 71 -65.15 107.54 -36.54
N ASN A 72 -65.79 106.95 -37.55
CA ASN A 72 -65.14 106.14 -38.58
C ASN A 72 -64.69 107.04 -39.76
N LEU A 73 -63.38 107.03 -40.05
CA LEU A 73 -62.77 107.87 -41.08
C LEU A 73 -63.18 107.51 -42.52
N THR A 74 -63.69 106.30 -42.76
CA THR A 74 -64.15 105.86 -44.09
C THR A 74 -65.54 106.42 -44.43
N GLN A 75 -66.42 106.58 -43.42
CA GLN A 75 -67.76 107.14 -43.59
C GLN A 75 -67.79 108.66 -43.41
N PHE A 76 -66.94 109.20 -42.53
CA PHE A 76 -66.79 110.64 -42.33
C PHE A 76 -65.31 111.06 -42.33
N LEU A 77 -64.87 111.59 -43.47
CA LEU A 77 -63.50 112.06 -43.69
C LEU A 77 -63.41 113.60 -43.60
N PRO A 78 -63.16 114.20 -42.42
CA PRO A 78 -62.96 115.63 -42.32
C PRO A 78 -61.59 116.02 -42.89
N GLN A 79 -61.53 117.17 -43.56
CA GLN A 79 -60.32 117.71 -44.22
C GLN A 79 -59.07 117.69 -43.32
N ASP A 80 -59.23 117.99 -42.03
CA ASP A 80 -58.14 118.03 -41.05
C ASP A 80 -57.54 116.64 -40.72
N ARG A 81 -58.17 115.55 -41.18
CA ARG A 81 -57.81 114.14 -40.87
C ARG A 81 -57.58 113.27 -42.11
N VAL A 82 -57.48 113.86 -43.30
CA VAL A 82 -57.09 113.11 -44.52
C VAL A 82 -55.74 112.40 -44.32
N CYS A 83 -54.82 113.01 -43.57
CA CYS A 83 -53.54 112.41 -43.17
C CYS A 83 -53.64 111.34 -42.06
N GLU A 84 -54.78 111.18 -41.37
CA GLU A 84 -55.03 110.04 -40.48
C GLU A 84 -55.50 108.83 -41.32
N PHE A 85 -56.42 109.06 -42.27
CA PHE A 85 -56.91 108.04 -43.22
C PHE A 85 -55.76 107.45 -44.06
N ALA A 86 -54.89 108.31 -44.61
CA ALA A 86 -53.73 107.88 -45.41
C ALA A 86 -52.65 107.10 -44.62
N LYS A 87 -52.77 106.97 -43.30
CA LYS A 87 -51.89 106.16 -42.44
C LYS A 87 -52.48 104.78 -42.08
N LEU A 88 -53.74 104.52 -42.44
CA LEU A 88 -54.35 103.21 -42.20
C LEU A 88 -53.69 102.16 -43.10
N THR A 89 -53.32 101.02 -42.51
CA THR A 89 -52.88 99.87 -43.30
C THR A 89 -54.06 99.30 -44.11
N PRO A 90 -53.85 98.58 -45.23
CA PRO A 90 -54.93 97.99 -46.01
C PRO A 90 -55.87 97.07 -45.22
N ILE A 91 -55.36 96.40 -44.17
CA ILE A 91 -56.16 95.55 -43.26
C ILE A 91 -57.06 96.40 -42.36
N GLN A 92 -56.54 97.50 -41.82
CA GLN A 92 -57.34 98.45 -41.03
C GLN A 92 -58.36 99.18 -41.90
N LEU A 93 -57.99 99.54 -43.13
CA LEU A 93 -58.90 100.15 -44.10
C LEU A 93 -60.03 99.19 -44.45
N LEU A 94 -59.77 97.90 -44.62
CA LEU A 94 -60.80 96.87 -44.79
C LEU A 94 -61.72 96.80 -43.55
N GLU A 95 -61.16 96.67 -42.34
CA GLU A 95 -61.96 96.64 -41.10
C GLU A 95 -62.86 97.89 -40.94
N GLU A 96 -62.34 99.09 -41.20
CA GLU A 96 -63.13 100.32 -41.10
C GLU A 96 -64.16 100.45 -42.24
N THR A 97 -63.90 99.88 -43.43
CA THR A 97 -64.85 99.84 -44.55
C THR A 97 -65.99 98.84 -44.28
N GLU A 98 -65.66 97.65 -43.76
CA GLU A 98 -66.65 96.64 -43.34
C GLU A 98 -67.59 97.20 -42.28
N LYS A 99 -67.07 97.98 -41.32
CA LYS A 99 -67.88 98.67 -40.31
C LYS A 99 -68.78 99.74 -40.96
N ALA A 100 -68.28 100.55 -41.89
CA ALA A 100 -69.02 101.67 -42.47
C ALA A 100 -70.08 101.30 -43.52
N VAL A 101 -69.87 100.22 -44.27
CA VAL A 101 -70.67 99.85 -45.45
C VAL A 101 -71.40 98.51 -45.26
N GLY A 102 -70.91 97.64 -44.39
CA GLY A 102 -71.48 96.32 -44.13
C GLY A 102 -72.64 96.30 -43.13
N ASP A 103 -73.27 95.13 -43.04
CA ASP A 103 -74.07 94.72 -41.88
C ASP A 103 -73.21 94.81 -40.60
N PRO A 104 -73.71 95.34 -39.47
CA PRO A 104 -73.03 95.27 -38.16
C PRO A 104 -72.47 93.88 -37.76
N ASN A 105 -73.03 92.79 -38.29
CA ASN A 105 -72.54 91.43 -38.10
C ASN A 105 -71.29 91.08 -38.92
N LEU A 106 -71.04 91.74 -40.06
CA LEU A 106 -69.93 91.45 -40.97
C LEU A 106 -68.55 91.51 -40.29
N PRO A 107 -68.16 92.58 -39.56
CA PRO A 107 -66.87 92.63 -38.86
C PRO A 107 -66.79 91.63 -37.69
N VAL A 108 -67.91 91.10 -37.19
CA VAL A 108 -67.92 90.01 -36.19
C VAL A 108 -67.59 88.68 -36.87
N GLN A 109 -68.25 88.38 -38.00
CA GLN A 109 -68.01 87.18 -38.80
C GLN A 109 -66.56 87.11 -39.34
N HIS A 110 -66.01 88.24 -39.82
CA HIS A 110 -64.63 88.30 -40.28
C HIS A 110 -63.63 87.98 -39.14
N ARG A 111 -63.86 88.50 -37.93
CA ARG A 111 -63.02 88.20 -36.76
C ARG A 111 -63.11 86.73 -36.33
N GLN A 112 -64.30 86.14 -36.34
CA GLN A 112 -64.50 84.70 -36.10
C GLN A 112 -63.78 83.84 -37.15
N LEU A 113 -63.83 84.21 -38.44
CA LEU A 113 -63.13 83.51 -39.51
C LEU A 113 -61.61 83.56 -39.36
N ILE A 114 -61.05 84.70 -38.92
CA ILE A 114 -59.62 84.84 -38.59
C ILE A 114 -59.24 83.93 -37.40
N GLU A 115 -60.12 83.79 -36.41
CA GLU A 115 -59.90 82.93 -35.24
C GLU A 115 -59.92 81.44 -35.62
N TRP A 116 -60.98 80.98 -36.28
CA TRP A 116 -61.09 79.60 -36.79
C TRP A 116 -59.94 79.22 -37.74
N SER A 117 -59.44 80.17 -38.55
CA SER A 117 -58.27 79.96 -39.41
C SER A 117 -56.99 79.68 -38.61
N LYS A 118 -56.79 80.36 -37.48
CA LYS A 118 -55.67 80.08 -36.55
C LYS A 118 -55.84 78.74 -35.85
N GLU A 119 -57.05 78.43 -35.37
CA GLU A 119 -57.35 77.14 -34.72
C GLU A 119 -57.13 75.97 -35.67
N LEU A 120 -57.67 76.05 -36.89
CA LEU A 120 -57.48 75.05 -37.95
C LEU A 120 -55.99 74.82 -38.26
N ARG A 121 -55.20 75.91 -38.38
CA ARG A 121 -53.75 75.81 -38.60
C ARG A 121 -53.03 75.11 -37.44
N ASN A 122 -53.40 75.44 -36.20
CA ASN A 122 -52.83 74.81 -35.01
C ASN A 122 -53.19 73.31 -34.94
N LEU A 123 -54.43 72.95 -35.23
CA LEU A 123 -54.90 71.57 -35.29
C LEU A 123 -54.19 70.77 -36.40
N GLN A 124 -54.01 71.35 -37.60
CA GLN A 124 -53.26 70.72 -38.69
C GLN A 124 -51.80 70.41 -38.33
N VAL A 125 -51.13 71.31 -37.59
CA VAL A 125 -49.77 71.07 -37.09
C VAL A 125 -49.77 69.95 -36.04
N ALA A 126 -50.71 69.99 -35.09
CA ALA A 126 -50.82 68.96 -34.04
C ALA A 126 -51.16 67.57 -34.59
N VAL A 127 -51.97 67.48 -35.66
CA VAL A 127 -52.24 66.21 -36.37
C VAL A 127 -50.96 65.67 -37.00
N LYS A 128 -50.24 66.48 -37.79
CA LYS A 128 -48.98 66.04 -38.43
C LYS A 128 -47.92 65.58 -37.42
N GLN A 129 -47.80 66.25 -36.27
CA GLN A 129 -46.90 65.85 -35.18
C GLN A 129 -47.32 64.50 -34.55
N LYS A 130 -48.63 64.28 -34.36
CA LYS A 130 -49.16 63.01 -33.86
C LYS A 130 -48.99 61.87 -34.86
N GLU A 131 -49.17 62.12 -36.17
CA GLU A 131 -48.92 61.15 -37.24
C GLU A 131 -47.45 60.73 -37.29
N GLN A 132 -46.51 61.68 -37.22
CA GLN A 132 -45.07 61.39 -37.12
C GLN A 132 -44.74 60.55 -35.89
N THR A 133 -45.29 60.91 -34.73
CA THR A 133 -45.08 60.18 -33.47
C THR A 133 -45.65 58.76 -33.55
N LEU A 134 -46.85 58.60 -34.11
CA LEU A 134 -47.48 57.29 -34.32
C LEU A 134 -46.66 56.40 -35.26
N ASN A 135 -46.11 56.94 -36.34
CA ASN A 135 -45.28 56.19 -37.27
C ASN A 135 -43.94 55.78 -36.64
N ASN A 136 -43.31 56.65 -35.84
CA ASN A 136 -42.11 56.32 -35.07
C ASN A 136 -42.38 55.20 -34.05
N LEU A 137 -43.50 55.26 -33.32
CA LEU A 137 -43.91 54.22 -32.37
C LEU A 137 -44.24 52.88 -33.06
N LYS A 138 -44.87 52.90 -34.25
CA LYS A 138 -45.09 51.70 -35.06
C LYS A 138 -43.77 51.06 -35.51
N ALA A 139 -42.80 51.86 -35.96
CA ALA A 139 -41.48 51.39 -36.36
C ALA A 139 -40.73 50.74 -35.18
N LEU A 140 -40.71 51.42 -34.02
CA LEU A 140 -40.10 50.91 -32.79
C LEU A 140 -40.74 49.59 -32.32
N ASN A 141 -42.06 49.48 -32.37
CA ASN A 141 -42.76 48.25 -32.01
C ASN A 141 -42.42 47.10 -32.98
N ALA A 142 -42.35 47.36 -34.29
CA ALA A 142 -41.95 46.39 -35.30
C ALA A 142 -40.46 45.97 -35.23
N GLU A 143 -39.62 46.76 -34.55
CA GLU A 143 -38.26 46.38 -34.17
C GLU A 143 -38.27 45.52 -32.90
N GLN A 144 -38.93 45.99 -31.84
CA GLN A 144 -39.05 45.28 -30.56
C GLN A 144 -39.71 43.89 -30.70
N GLU A 145 -40.66 43.72 -31.61
CA GLU A 145 -41.28 42.41 -31.86
C GLU A 145 -40.26 41.38 -32.35
N LYS A 146 -39.33 41.78 -33.24
CA LYS A 146 -38.24 40.91 -33.71
C LYS A 146 -37.39 40.47 -32.53
N ASP A 147 -37.13 41.34 -31.56
CA ASP A 147 -36.31 41.03 -30.39
C ASP A 147 -37.03 40.13 -29.39
N VAL A 148 -38.33 40.34 -29.19
CA VAL A 148 -39.19 39.39 -28.47
C VAL A 148 -39.20 38.02 -29.16
N GLN A 149 -39.21 37.96 -30.50
CA GLN A 149 -39.07 36.71 -31.25
C GLN A 149 -37.67 36.08 -31.07
N ARG A 150 -36.58 36.86 -31.11
CA ARG A 150 -35.20 36.39 -30.82
C ARG A 150 -35.09 35.77 -29.43
N VAL A 151 -35.64 36.41 -28.40
CA VAL A 151 -35.68 35.90 -27.02
C VAL A 151 -36.51 34.61 -26.94
N ARG A 152 -37.72 34.58 -27.51
CA ARG A 152 -38.57 33.37 -27.55
C ARG A 152 -37.90 32.19 -28.26
N GLN A 153 -37.06 32.42 -29.26
CA GLN A 153 -36.25 31.38 -29.90
C GLN A 153 -35.12 30.90 -28.98
N ARG A 154 -34.38 31.82 -28.35
CA ARG A 154 -33.34 31.51 -27.36
C ARG A 154 -33.88 30.63 -26.23
N ASP A 155 -35.05 30.96 -25.68
CA ASP A 155 -35.67 30.21 -24.58
C ASP A 155 -36.08 28.78 -24.98
N LYS A 156 -36.57 28.60 -26.22
CA LYS A 156 -36.84 27.26 -26.78
C LYS A 156 -35.56 26.44 -26.91
N LEU A 157 -34.46 27.05 -27.36
CA LEU A 157 -33.15 26.39 -27.47
C LEU A 157 -32.56 26.06 -26.10
N LEU A 158 -32.67 26.96 -25.11
CA LEU A 158 -32.23 26.72 -23.74
C LEU A 158 -33.00 25.54 -23.10
N LYS A 159 -34.33 25.51 -23.21
CA LYS A 159 -35.15 24.38 -22.73
C LYS A 159 -34.77 23.05 -23.41
N LYS A 160 -34.44 23.07 -24.71
CA LYS A 160 -33.94 21.90 -25.44
C LYS A 160 -32.56 21.46 -24.92
N ALA A 161 -31.65 22.41 -24.68
CA ALA A 161 -30.32 22.15 -24.14
C ALA A 161 -30.35 21.60 -22.70
N GLU A 162 -31.22 22.12 -21.83
CA GLU A 162 -31.45 21.57 -20.49
C GLU A 162 -31.99 20.14 -20.54
N LEU A 163 -32.94 19.85 -21.43
CA LEU A 163 -33.50 18.51 -21.61
C LEU A 163 -32.43 17.53 -22.13
N MET A 164 -31.54 17.97 -23.03
CA MET A 164 -30.35 17.20 -23.45
C MET A 164 -29.36 17.00 -22.29
N LYS A 165 -29.10 18.02 -21.48
CA LYS A 165 -28.25 17.94 -20.27
C LYS A 165 -28.82 16.95 -19.24
N LYS A 166 -30.15 16.85 -19.12
CA LYS A 166 -30.87 15.85 -18.29
C LYS A 166 -30.84 14.44 -18.90
N LYS A 167 -30.75 14.29 -20.23
CA LYS A 167 -30.60 12.99 -20.92
C LYS A 167 -29.17 12.43 -20.91
N LEU A 168 -28.14 13.29 -20.82
CA LEU A 168 -26.73 12.85 -20.81
C LEU A 168 -26.39 11.84 -19.69
N PRO A 169 -26.84 12.01 -18.43
CA PRO A 169 -26.66 11.00 -17.38
C PRO A 169 -27.35 9.67 -17.69
N TRP A 170 -28.56 9.68 -18.28
CA TRP A 170 -29.27 8.47 -18.68
C TRP A 170 -28.50 7.68 -19.75
N LEU A 171 -28.03 8.34 -20.81
CA LEU A 171 -27.20 7.69 -21.83
C LEU A 171 -25.89 7.10 -21.26
N LYS A 172 -25.29 7.74 -20.26
CA LYS A 172 -24.14 7.18 -19.53
C LYS A 172 -24.51 5.97 -18.68
N TYR A 173 -25.68 5.99 -18.04
CA TYR A 173 -26.22 4.86 -17.28
C TYR A 173 -26.53 3.67 -18.22
N ASP A 174 -27.21 3.90 -19.33
CA ASP A 174 -27.59 2.85 -20.29
C ASP A 174 -26.34 2.17 -20.90
N ALA A 175 -25.34 2.95 -21.31
CA ALA A 175 -24.06 2.40 -21.79
C ALA A 175 -23.31 1.62 -20.70
N LYS A 176 -23.38 2.04 -19.43
CA LYS A 176 -22.79 1.30 -18.31
C LYS A 176 -23.59 0.06 -17.91
N LYS A 177 -24.90 0.08 -18.08
CA LYS A 177 -25.81 -1.06 -17.88
C LYS A 177 -25.57 -2.14 -18.93
N GLU A 178 -25.35 -1.77 -20.19
CA GLU A 178 -24.98 -2.70 -21.26
C GLU A 178 -23.61 -3.36 -20.97
N GLN A 179 -22.61 -2.57 -20.54
CA GLN A 179 -21.31 -3.10 -20.10
C GLN A 179 -21.45 -4.05 -18.90
N PHE A 180 -22.26 -3.68 -17.90
CA PHE A 180 -22.53 -4.53 -16.74
C PHE A 180 -23.24 -5.84 -17.12
N GLN A 181 -24.21 -5.79 -18.05
CA GLN A 181 -24.89 -6.99 -18.55
C GLN A 181 -23.93 -7.95 -19.26
N LYS A 182 -23.01 -7.43 -20.08
CA LYS A 182 -21.96 -8.24 -20.74
C LYS A 182 -21.02 -8.90 -19.73
N VAL A 183 -20.48 -8.11 -18.77
CA VAL A 183 -19.61 -8.63 -17.71
C VAL A 183 -20.34 -9.63 -16.81
N GLN A 184 -21.63 -9.43 -16.52
CA GLN A 184 -22.43 -10.39 -15.76
C GLN A 184 -22.67 -11.71 -16.52
N GLU A 185 -22.83 -11.67 -17.85
CA GLU A 185 -22.96 -12.89 -18.65
C GLU A 185 -21.62 -13.64 -18.76
N GLU A 186 -20.52 -12.90 -18.89
CA GLU A 186 -19.16 -13.44 -18.77
C GLU A 186 -18.90 -14.06 -17.39
N GLU A 187 -19.32 -13.40 -16.30
CA GLU A 187 -19.23 -13.92 -14.93
C GLU A 187 -19.98 -15.25 -14.79
N LYS A 188 -21.21 -15.37 -15.33
CA LYS A 188 -21.95 -16.65 -15.35
C LYS A 188 -21.20 -17.74 -16.11
N ILE A 189 -20.54 -17.40 -17.22
CA ILE A 189 -19.75 -18.34 -18.03
C ILE A 189 -18.48 -18.77 -17.28
N PHE A 190 -17.75 -17.82 -16.67
CA PHE A 190 -16.56 -18.13 -15.87
C PHE A 190 -16.90 -18.91 -14.60
N LYS A 191 -18.02 -18.62 -13.95
CA LYS A 191 -18.51 -19.36 -12.78
C LYS A 191 -18.83 -20.82 -13.14
N LYS A 192 -19.57 -21.06 -14.23
CA LYS A 192 -19.78 -22.42 -14.75
C LYS A 192 -18.46 -23.14 -15.03
N LYS A 193 -17.51 -22.49 -15.72
CA LYS A 193 -16.16 -23.04 -15.97
C LYS A 193 -15.41 -23.35 -14.67
N MET A 194 -15.55 -22.53 -13.63
CA MET A 194 -14.95 -22.77 -12.31
C MET A 194 -15.63 -23.95 -11.59
N ASP A 195 -16.96 -24.03 -11.62
CA ASP A 195 -17.72 -25.13 -11.03
C ASP A 195 -17.38 -26.47 -11.72
N ASP A 196 -17.25 -26.47 -13.05
CA ASP A 196 -16.86 -27.65 -13.83
C ASP A 196 -15.37 -28.02 -13.63
N ALA A 197 -14.46 -27.05 -13.55
CA ALA A 197 -13.07 -27.28 -13.18
C ALA A 197 -12.93 -27.79 -11.73
N ALA A 198 -13.80 -27.35 -10.82
CA ALA A 198 -13.84 -27.84 -9.44
C ALA A 198 -14.32 -29.29 -9.35
N LYS A 199 -15.30 -29.70 -10.17
CA LYS A 199 -15.69 -31.13 -10.32
C LYS A 199 -14.51 -31.94 -10.83
N ILE A 200 -13.93 -31.56 -11.98
CA ILE A 200 -12.76 -32.25 -12.58
C ILE A 200 -11.61 -32.35 -11.57
N TRP A 201 -11.36 -31.31 -10.75
CA TRP A 201 -10.36 -31.36 -9.69
C TRP A 201 -10.73 -32.30 -8.55
N GLN A 202 -11.99 -32.35 -8.10
CA GLN A 202 -12.45 -33.33 -7.09
C GLN A 202 -12.35 -34.76 -7.62
N ASP A 203 -12.79 -34.99 -8.86
CA ASP A 203 -12.77 -36.28 -9.55
C ASP A 203 -11.34 -36.79 -9.75
N ALA A 204 -10.39 -35.92 -10.14
CA ALA A 204 -8.98 -36.25 -10.25
C ALA A 204 -8.29 -36.40 -8.86
N LYS A 205 -8.74 -35.64 -7.87
CA LYS A 205 -8.20 -35.69 -6.50
C LYS A 205 -8.57 -36.98 -5.77
N ALA A 206 -9.75 -37.56 -6.00
CA ALA A 206 -10.17 -38.77 -5.30
C ALA A 206 -9.23 -39.98 -5.54
N PRO A 207 -8.84 -40.33 -6.79
CA PRO A 207 -7.77 -41.29 -7.06
C PRO A 207 -6.43 -40.91 -6.44
N ILE A 208 -6.03 -39.63 -6.48
CA ILE A 208 -4.77 -39.15 -5.91
C ILE A 208 -4.75 -39.30 -4.38
N GLU A 209 -5.86 -39.06 -3.68
CA GLU A 209 -5.95 -39.33 -2.24
C GLU A 209 -5.98 -40.83 -1.92
N GLY A 210 -6.59 -41.66 -2.78
CA GLY A 210 -6.50 -43.12 -2.71
C GLY A 210 -5.05 -43.60 -2.80
N LEU A 211 -4.36 -43.24 -3.89
CA LEU A 211 -2.94 -43.54 -4.11
C LEU A 211 -2.03 -42.94 -3.04
N LYS A 212 -2.38 -41.79 -2.43
CA LYS A 212 -1.63 -41.20 -1.31
C LYS A 212 -1.81 -42.00 -0.03
N LYS A 213 -3.03 -42.45 0.29
CA LYS A 213 -3.32 -43.36 1.42
C LYS A 213 -2.60 -44.69 1.24
N GLU A 214 -2.69 -45.28 0.04
CA GLU A 214 -1.96 -46.50 -0.33
C GLU A 214 -0.44 -46.30 -0.21
N LYS A 215 0.12 -45.21 -0.74
CA LYS A 215 1.55 -44.87 -0.60
C LYS A 215 1.96 -44.69 0.86
N THR A 216 1.12 -44.15 1.75
CA THR A 216 1.40 -44.12 3.19
C THR A 216 1.36 -45.51 3.82
N THR A 217 0.43 -46.38 3.41
CA THR A 217 0.39 -47.77 3.86
C THR A 217 1.63 -48.54 3.40
N ILE A 218 1.97 -48.47 2.11
CA ILE A 218 3.16 -49.10 1.51
C ILE A 218 4.45 -48.56 2.12
N THR A 219 4.58 -47.26 2.36
CA THR A 219 5.78 -46.73 3.04
C THR A 219 5.84 -47.11 4.52
N SER A 220 4.70 -47.35 5.18
CA SER A 220 4.67 -47.89 6.55
C SER A 220 5.04 -49.38 6.61
N SER A 221 4.58 -50.21 5.65
CA SER A 221 4.95 -51.62 5.56
C SER A 221 6.39 -51.77 5.09
N MET A 222 6.85 -50.97 4.13
CA MET A 222 8.25 -50.90 3.71
C MET A 222 9.15 -50.50 4.87
N LYS A 223 8.79 -49.49 5.69
CA LYS A 223 9.54 -49.17 6.92
C LYS A 223 9.59 -50.33 7.93
N LYS A 224 8.49 -51.07 8.11
CA LYS A 224 8.48 -52.29 8.95
C LYS A 224 9.41 -53.37 8.38
N ILE A 225 9.36 -53.62 7.08
CA ILE A 225 10.19 -54.59 6.37
C ILE A 225 11.67 -54.17 6.42
N THR A 226 12.02 -52.91 6.15
CA THR A 226 13.38 -52.38 6.28
C THR A 226 13.89 -52.50 7.72
N ASN A 227 13.06 -52.22 8.73
CA ASN A 227 13.45 -52.41 10.12
C ASN A 227 13.68 -53.89 10.46
N GLN A 228 12.85 -54.82 9.96
CA GLN A 228 13.04 -56.26 10.10
C GLN A 228 14.30 -56.75 9.36
N ILE A 229 14.57 -56.23 8.15
CA ILE A 229 15.79 -56.52 7.38
C ILE A 229 17.02 -56.01 8.12
N ASN A 230 16.98 -54.81 8.70
CA ASN A 230 18.09 -54.25 9.48
C ASN A 230 18.31 -55.07 10.76
N GLN A 231 17.26 -55.44 11.50
CA GLN A 231 17.35 -56.33 12.66
C GLN A 231 17.93 -57.70 12.29
N ASN A 232 17.50 -58.29 11.17
CA ASN A 232 18.01 -59.58 10.71
C ASN A 232 19.46 -59.46 10.16
N THR A 233 19.82 -58.32 9.57
CA THR A 233 21.19 -58.04 9.12
C THR A 233 22.14 -57.84 10.30
N ASN A 234 21.70 -57.17 11.37
CA ASN A 234 22.46 -57.06 12.61
C ASN A 234 22.64 -58.42 13.27
N LYS A 235 21.57 -59.22 13.42
CA LYS A 235 21.67 -60.61 13.92
C LYS A 235 22.59 -61.49 13.08
N ARG A 236 22.58 -61.33 11.75
CA ARG A 236 23.54 -62.02 10.87
C ARG A 236 24.96 -61.53 11.05
N ARG A 237 25.20 -60.23 11.30
CA ARG A 237 26.53 -59.72 11.66
C ARG A 237 27.00 -60.25 13.00
N GLU A 238 26.15 -60.21 14.04
CA GLU A 238 26.43 -60.79 15.35
C GLU A 238 26.86 -62.26 15.22
N VAL A 239 26.09 -63.08 14.50
CA VAL A 239 26.45 -64.49 14.23
C VAL A 239 27.73 -64.67 13.40
N THR A 240 27.99 -63.79 12.41
CA THR A 240 29.24 -63.86 11.61
C THR A 240 30.46 -63.34 12.39
N ASP A 241 30.31 -62.36 13.28
CA ASP A 241 31.38 -61.87 14.16
C ASP A 241 31.69 -62.93 15.24
N ASP A 242 30.67 -63.62 15.76
CA ASP A 242 30.82 -64.82 16.61
C ASP A 242 31.51 -65.96 15.86
N GLU A 243 31.14 -66.23 14.59
CA GLU A 243 31.78 -67.22 13.72
C GLU A 243 33.26 -66.87 13.43
N ILE A 244 33.58 -65.60 13.23
CA ILE A 244 34.95 -65.09 13.09
C ILE A 244 35.71 -65.25 14.42
N GLN A 245 35.10 -64.96 15.57
CA GLN A 245 35.74 -65.14 16.88
C GLN A 245 35.96 -66.63 17.20
N LEU A 246 35.00 -67.49 16.88
CA LEU A 246 35.08 -68.95 17.03
C LEU A 246 36.14 -69.54 16.11
N SER A 247 36.16 -69.18 14.82
CA SER A 247 37.18 -69.66 13.88
C SER A 247 38.58 -69.12 14.19
N ALA A 248 38.70 -67.90 14.71
CA ALA A 248 39.96 -67.38 15.25
C ALA A 248 40.44 -68.19 16.46
N ARG A 249 39.57 -68.46 17.45
CA ARG A 249 39.90 -69.34 18.59
C ARG A 249 40.27 -70.75 18.14
N LEU A 250 39.51 -71.32 17.22
CA LEU A 250 39.74 -72.66 16.67
C LEU A 250 41.10 -72.72 15.97
N LYS A 251 41.45 -71.67 15.20
CA LYS A 251 42.79 -71.52 14.62
C LYS A 251 43.87 -71.42 15.68
N THR A 252 43.72 -70.60 16.73
CA THR A 252 44.68 -70.56 17.85
C THR A 252 44.85 -71.94 18.48
N THR A 253 43.77 -72.68 18.75
CA THR A 253 43.88 -74.05 19.27
C THR A 253 44.50 -75.04 18.29
N LEU A 254 44.38 -74.84 16.98
CA LEU A 254 45.09 -75.63 15.98
C LEU A 254 46.58 -75.29 15.92
N ASP A 255 46.94 -74.01 16.02
CA ASP A 255 48.33 -73.55 16.10
C ASP A 255 48.99 -74.06 17.41
N ASP A 256 48.26 -74.08 18.53
CA ASP A 256 48.68 -74.70 19.80
C ASP A 256 48.84 -76.23 19.68
N ILE A 257 47.89 -76.92 19.04
CA ILE A 257 47.97 -78.37 18.77
C ILE A 257 49.14 -78.67 17.83
N GLU A 258 49.44 -77.83 16.85
CA GLU A 258 50.63 -77.95 16.02
C GLU A 258 51.90 -77.71 16.84
N HIS A 259 51.94 -76.70 17.72
CA HIS A 259 53.09 -76.45 18.59
C HIS A 259 53.34 -77.63 19.53
N LEU A 260 52.28 -78.20 20.12
CA LEU A 260 52.35 -79.42 20.92
C LEU A 260 52.80 -80.63 20.11
N LYS A 261 52.31 -80.84 18.88
CA LYS A 261 52.77 -81.91 17.98
C LYS A 261 54.22 -81.74 17.54
N ARG A 262 54.70 -80.51 17.31
CA ARG A 262 56.12 -80.22 17.03
C ARG A 262 56.98 -80.51 18.26
N HIS A 263 56.50 -80.15 19.46
CA HIS A 263 57.17 -80.48 20.73
C HIS A 263 57.21 -82.00 20.98
N GLU A 264 56.10 -82.71 20.75
CA GLU A 264 56.03 -84.17 20.83
C GLU A 264 56.96 -84.84 19.81
N LYS A 265 56.98 -84.38 18.56
CA LYS A 265 57.88 -84.91 17.52
C LYS A 265 59.36 -84.66 17.85
N ASN A 266 59.69 -83.54 18.50
CA ASN A 266 61.02 -83.27 19.04
C ASN A 266 61.37 -84.19 20.22
N LEU A 267 60.40 -84.52 21.09
CA LEU A 267 60.57 -85.54 22.14
C LEU A 267 60.76 -86.93 21.53
N GLN A 268 59.98 -87.31 20.54
CA GLN A 268 60.12 -88.59 19.81
C GLN A 268 61.48 -88.71 19.11
N GLN A 269 62.02 -87.62 18.53
CA GLN A 269 63.39 -87.61 17.97
C GLN A 269 64.48 -87.70 19.06
N LYS A 270 64.27 -87.11 20.25
CA LYS A 270 65.17 -87.31 21.39
C LYS A 270 65.13 -88.77 21.87
N ILE A 271 63.94 -89.39 21.89
CA ILE A 271 63.73 -90.79 22.26
C ILE A 271 64.33 -91.73 21.19
N SER A 272 64.24 -91.43 19.89
CA SER A 272 64.86 -92.25 18.85
C SER A 272 66.38 -92.22 18.96
N LYS A 273 66.99 -91.04 19.14
CA LYS A 273 68.44 -90.91 19.37
C LYS A 273 68.90 -91.59 20.65
N ALA A 274 68.10 -91.53 21.73
CA ALA A 274 68.38 -92.28 22.96
C ALA A 274 68.34 -93.79 22.71
N LYS A 275 67.36 -94.29 21.94
CA LYS A 275 67.27 -95.70 21.56
C LYS A 275 68.38 -96.14 20.60
N GLU A 276 68.83 -95.28 19.69
CA GLU A 276 69.96 -95.56 18.79
C GLU A 276 71.28 -95.66 19.58
N GLY A 277 71.49 -94.79 20.58
CA GLY A 277 72.63 -94.91 21.50
C GLY A 277 72.56 -96.17 22.38
N LEU A 278 71.37 -96.53 22.85
CA LEU A 278 71.14 -97.74 23.65
C LEU A 278 71.39 -99.01 22.81
N ALA A 279 70.87 -99.06 21.58
CA ALA A 279 71.07 -100.15 20.61
C ALA A 279 72.47 -100.16 19.94
N ALA A 280 73.33 -99.19 20.25
CA ALA A 280 74.76 -99.24 19.97
C ALA A 280 75.51 -99.90 21.14
N ALA A 281 75.26 -99.43 22.38
CA ALA A 281 75.83 -100.02 23.59
C ALA A 281 75.44 -101.50 23.78
N GLU A 282 74.20 -101.89 23.49
CA GLU A 282 73.75 -103.29 23.51
C GLU A 282 74.48 -104.17 22.47
N ARG A 283 75.00 -103.57 21.39
CA ARG A 283 75.73 -104.29 20.33
C ARG A 283 77.19 -104.49 20.67
N GLU A 284 77.83 -103.46 21.24
CA GLU A 284 79.17 -103.59 21.85
C GLU A 284 79.17 -104.60 23.01
N PHE A 285 78.03 -104.82 23.66
CA PHE A 285 77.87 -105.82 24.73
C PHE A 285 77.62 -107.26 24.24
N GLN A 286 77.30 -107.49 22.96
CA GLN A 286 76.99 -108.84 22.44
C GLN A 286 78.13 -109.52 21.66
N ASP A 287 79.07 -108.76 21.09
CA ASP A 287 80.19 -109.32 20.30
C ASP A 287 81.46 -109.65 21.13
N LEU A 288 81.41 -109.58 22.47
CA LEU A 288 82.52 -109.99 23.35
C LEU A 288 82.25 -111.34 24.04
N GLN A 289 83.05 -112.34 23.65
CA GLN A 289 83.08 -113.73 24.12
C GLN A 289 83.83 -113.88 25.48
N PRO A 290 83.74 -115.04 26.17
CA PRO A 290 83.72 -115.10 27.63
C PRO A 290 85.08 -115.03 28.34
N TYR A 291 85.01 -114.73 29.66
CA TYR A 291 86.15 -114.67 30.57
C TYR A 291 85.87 -115.43 31.89
N GLU A 292 86.72 -116.42 32.19
CA GLU A 292 86.83 -117.11 33.48
C GLU A 292 88.33 -117.30 33.84
N PRO A 293 88.71 -117.48 35.12
CA PRO A 293 89.74 -116.60 35.67
C PRO A 293 91.17 -117.19 35.80
N PRO A 294 92.24 -116.36 35.79
CA PRO A 294 93.64 -116.79 35.90
C PRO A 294 94.08 -117.01 37.35
N ARG A 295 95.12 -117.84 37.60
CA ARG A 295 95.54 -118.16 38.97
C ARG A 295 97.05 -118.36 39.27
N ASP A 296 97.97 -118.23 38.31
CA ASP A 296 99.41 -118.56 38.56
C ASP A 296 100.41 -117.40 38.65
N GLU A 297 99.97 -116.14 38.56
CA GLU A 297 100.75 -115.02 39.15
C GLU A 297 100.82 -115.11 40.68
N MET A 298 99.98 -115.95 41.31
CA MET A 298 100.15 -116.36 42.72
C MET A 298 101.55 -116.89 43.01
N THR A 299 102.24 -117.53 42.06
CA THR A 299 103.56 -118.14 42.31
C THR A 299 104.66 -117.11 42.51
N GLN A 300 104.63 -115.98 41.80
CA GLN A 300 105.59 -114.89 42.02
C GLN A 300 105.20 -113.99 43.19
N LEU A 301 103.91 -113.64 43.35
CA LEU A 301 103.46 -112.89 44.53
C LEU A 301 103.68 -113.66 45.85
N THR A 302 103.65 -115.00 45.84
CA THR A 302 103.97 -115.81 47.04
C THR A 302 105.38 -115.54 47.57
N ASN A 303 106.36 -115.32 46.68
CA ASN A 303 107.74 -115.06 47.09
C ASN A 303 107.90 -113.65 47.70
N ASP A 304 107.28 -112.63 47.09
CA ASP A 304 107.30 -111.26 47.62
C ASP A 304 106.50 -111.12 48.92
N ILE A 305 105.38 -111.85 49.06
CA ILE A 305 104.66 -111.98 50.33
C ILE A 305 105.55 -112.65 51.37
N GLY A 306 106.34 -113.67 51.01
CA GLY A 306 107.34 -114.31 51.87
C GLY A 306 108.37 -113.31 52.43
N HIS A 307 108.95 -112.46 51.58
CA HIS A 307 109.90 -111.43 52.03
C HIS A 307 109.25 -110.40 52.97
N LYS A 308 107.97 -110.03 52.76
CA LYS A 308 107.24 -109.15 53.70
C LYS A 308 106.82 -109.87 54.99
N ILE A 309 106.62 -111.18 54.97
CA ILE A 309 106.40 -111.99 56.18
C ILE A 309 107.66 -112.01 57.07
N CYS A 310 108.87 -111.98 56.51
CA CYS A 310 110.10 -111.87 57.31
C CYS A 310 110.13 -110.58 58.15
N GLY A 311 109.73 -109.42 57.60
CA GLY A 311 109.61 -108.17 58.36
C GLY A 311 108.50 -108.19 59.44
N ILE A 312 107.48 -109.05 59.29
CA ILE A 312 106.47 -109.29 60.33
C ILE A 312 106.98 -110.27 61.39
N ASN A 313 107.89 -111.19 61.03
CA ASN A 313 108.53 -112.10 61.98
C ASN A 313 109.47 -111.35 62.94
N ASP A 314 110.19 -110.31 62.50
CA ASP A 314 110.95 -109.42 63.40
C ASP A 314 110.08 -108.85 64.55
N LEU A 315 108.85 -108.45 64.22
CA LEU A 315 107.88 -107.95 65.20
C LEU A 315 107.35 -109.07 66.14
N LYS A 316 107.15 -110.29 65.64
CA LYS A 316 106.79 -111.45 66.48
C LYS A 316 107.94 -111.90 67.38
N GLN A 317 109.18 -111.82 66.90
CA GLN A 317 110.38 -112.21 67.66
C GLN A 317 110.58 -111.24 68.83
N ARG A 318 110.51 -109.92 68.56
CA ARG A 318 110.52 -108.87 69.59
C ARG A 318 109.31 -108.90 70.54
N ARG A 319 108.13 -109.35 70.08
CA ARG A 319 106.97 -109.57 70.96
C ARG A 319 107.20 -110.75 71.92
N LYS A 320 107.72 -111.88 71.42
CA LYS A 320 108.03 -113.06 72.25
C LYS A 320 109.15 -112.80 73.26
N GLU A 321 110.15 -112.00 72.91
CA GLU A 321 111.18 -111.54 73.86
C GLU A 321 110.58 -110.79 75.05
N LYS A 322 109.52 -109.99 74.83
CA LYS A 322 108.78 -109.32 75.93
C LYS A 322 107.81 -110.25 76.67
N GLU A 323 107.07 -111.12 75.98
CA GLU A 323 106.12 -112.04 76.62
C GLU A 323 106.81 -113.11 77.49
N TRP A 324 108.02 -113.57 77.13
CA TRP A 324 108.74 -114.56 77.95
C TRP A 324 109.54 -113.94 79.10
N GLN A 325 109.92 -112.65 79.02
CA GLN A 325 110.41 -111.89 80.19
C GLN A 325 109.34 -111.80 81.30
N LEU A 326 108.05 -111.70 80.94
CA LEU A 326 106.92 -111.81 81.88
C LEU A 326 106.72 -113.24 82.45
N SER A 327 107.26 -114.28 81.80
CA SER A 327 107.21 -115.67 82.29
C SER A 327 108.36 -115.99 83.26
N GLN A 328 109.56 -115.45 82.97
CA GLN A 328 110.66 -115.34 83.94
C GLN A 328 110.16 -114.76 85.26
N GLU A 329 109.33 -113.72 85.25
CA GLU A 329 108.81 -113.09 86.47
C GLU A 329 107.92 -114.02 87.32
N ARG A 330 107.15 -114.94 86.71
CA ARG A 330 106.21 -115.82 87.41
C ARG A 330 106.85 -117.06 88.06
N GLU A 331 107.78 -117.76 87.41
CA GLU A 331 108.47 -118.90 88.07
C GLU A 331 109.60 -118.41 89.00
N ASN A 332 110.16 -117.21 88.81
CA ASN A 332 110.99 -116.56 89.84
C ASN A 332 110.19 -116.24 91.12
N LEU A 333 108.87 -116.06 91.05
CA LEU A 333 108.02 -115.99 92.26
C LEU A 333 107.82 -117.36 92.93
N ARG A 334 108.25 -118.46 92.29
CA ARG A 334 108.34 -119.79 92.89
C ARG A 334 109.74 -120.12 93.46
N LYS A 335 110.63 -119.13 93.57
CA LYS A 335 111.87 -119.20 94.38
C LYS A 335 111.65 -119.65 95.83
N CYS A 336 110.44 -119.46 96.37
CA CYS A 336 110.18 -119.40 97.80
C CYS A 336 109.31 -120.55 98.35
N SER A 337 109.24 -121.68 97.63
CA SER A 337 108.97 -123.00 98.22
C SER A 337 109.89 -124.01 97.52
N ASP A 338 111.12 -124.26 97.97
CA ASP A 338 111.69 -124.08 99.32
C ASP A 338 111.03 -125.03 100.35
N ARG A 339 111.82 -126.04 100.77
CA ARG A 339 111.67 -126.93 101.95
C ARG A 339 110.46 -127.93 101.99
N TYR A 340 110.80 -129.22 102.13
CA TYR A 340 110.11 -130.35 102.81
C TYR A 340 108.59 -130.25 103.17
N PRO A 341 107.75 -131.32 103.02
CA PRO A 341 107.90 -132.57 102.25
C PRO A 341 106.63 -132.99 101.43
N SER A 342 106.69 -134.14 100.72
CA SER A 342 105.56 -135.00 100.25
C SER A 342 104.37 -134.46 99.39
N SER A 343 104.28 -134.93 98.12
CA SER A 343 103.06 -135.32 97.34
C SER A 343 102.01 -134.30 96.78
N LEU A 344 101.50 -134.53 95.53
CA LEU A 344 100.18 -134.14 94.88
C LEU A 344 99.93 -132.75 94.14
N SER A 345 99.21 -132.77 92.97
CA SER A 345 98.16 -131.87 92.30
C SER A 345 98.21 -130.34 91.82
N THR A 346 97.85 -130.03 90.52
CA THR A 346 96.91 -128.98 89.86
C THR A 346 97.16 -127.40 89.54
N THR A 347 96.89 -126.85 88.27
CA THR A 347 96.54 -125.41 87.68
C THR A 347 97.56 -124.18 87.36
N ILE A 348 97.40 -123.00 86.61
CA ILE A 348 96.67 -122.38 85.37
C ILE A 348 96.96 -120.82 84.90
N TYR A 349 96.67 -120.34 83.62
CA TYR A 349 96.20 -118.95 83.03
C TYR A 349 97.02 -117.67 82.39
N THR A 350 96.42 -116.87 81.40
CA THR A 350 96.52 -115.38 80.86
C THR A 350 97.54 -114.83 79.73
N ILE A 351 97.54 -113.69 78.89
CA ILE A 351 96.67 -112.54 78.25
C ILE A 351 97.39 -111.51 77.17
N SER A 352 96.72 -110.67 76.26
CA SER A 352 97.02 -109.23 75.66
C SER A 352 97.25 -108.75 74.11
N ASP A 353 96.82 -107.49 73.72
CA ASP A 353 97.21 -106.26 72.83
C ASP A 353 97.86 -106.19 71.33
N ILE A 354 98.01 -105.12 70.42
CA ILE A 354 97.54 -103.67 70.06
C ILE A 354 97.94 -103.12 68.56
N THR A 355 97.90 -101.79 68.10
CA THR A 355 97.88 -101.22 66.64
C THR A 355 98.52 -99.82 66.17
N ASN A 356 98.71 -99.53 64.82
CA ASN A 356 98.47 -98.25 63.98
C ASN A 356 99.60 -97.48 63.12
N ALA A 357 99.27 -96.90 61.91
CA ALA A 357 99.85 -95.72 61.11
C ALA A 357 100.37 -95.82 59.60
N ARG A 358 100.19 -94.71 58.80
CA ARG A 358 100.72 -94.29 57.42
C ARG A 358 100.20 -94.97 56.11
N SER A 359 100.25 -94.39 54.88
CA SER A 359 100.14 -93.00 54.32
C SER A 359 100.34 -92.91 52.77
N LEU A 360 99.61 -92.01 52.06
CA LEU A 360 99.91 -91.35 50.73
C LEU A 360 100.18 -92.26 49.49
N GLN A 361 99.87 -91.99 48.21
CA GLN A 361 99.28 -90.91 47.39
C GLN A 361 100.21 -90.60 46.20
N ALA A 362 99.79 -91.00 45.00
CA ALA A 362 100.34 -90.74 43.67
C ALA A 362 99.27 -91.19 42.64
N ASP A 363 99.13 -90.65 41.43
CA ASP A 363 99.59 -89.38 40.84
C ASP A 363 98.59 -89.00 39.71
N ALA A 364 98.94 -88.15 38.72
CA ALA A 364 98.03 -87.69 37.67
C ALA A 364 98.65 -87.71 36.24
N ASP A 365 97.78 -87.72 35.23
CA ASP A 365 98.02 -87.79 33.78
C ASP A 365 98.76 -89.03 33.25
N GLY A 366 98.00 -89.92 32.61
CA GLY A 366 98.47 -91.10 31.88
C GLY A 366 97.45 -91.53 30.82
N LYS A 367 97.91 -92.17 29.74
CA LYS A 367 97.07 -92.72 28.66
C LYS A 367 96.55 -94.11 28.97
#